data_AF-A0A0J9TMI3-F1
#
_entry.id   AF-A0A0J9TMI3-F1
#
_cell.length_a   1.000
_cell.length_b   1.000
_cell.length_c   1.000
_cell.angle_alpha   90.00
_cell.angle_beta   90.00
_cell.angle_gamma   90.00
#
_symmetry.space_group_name_H-M   'P 1'
#
loop_
_entity.id
_entity.type
_entity.pdbx_description
1 polymer ?
#
loop_
_entity_poly.entity_id
_entity_poly.type
_entity_poly.pdbx_seq_one_letter_code
_entity_poly.pdbx_strand_id
1 'polypeptide(L)'
;MKVETPEGQIYRGDYTNFIRLSSVKIKGKNYHLKKSLNSPRELCSEFGIKFLEPKEKKIQRISGNILLPGEDLSTLTLVSKSPVVAVMGHVNHGKTTLLDQIRKTNIASKEYSSITQHISSYQVRTIGGIIADIIVLVVAVDDGVQSQTKEVIRYYREHNLKLIVFANKIDRGGESSLEILKKQLGDENIELEEYGGDTMLLKGSAKNGQGIKELLEAITVLSEVEGFYTTSSLPTVGVILESRIEKGLGPTAEIITTRGILSPGMYLSGEGMRCKVKTILNSNKKKLSSLAPSTPAIISGFDELPLPGSRFLSFNTQEEATKHYKQLNTKEREGYDYKDDSSQIKNSKTVHFSFIIKSKFLGSSEAIKSFILKFGYSVVYIGSGEITETDIKNAKLKNAIILNFEQPVPKKLDLNIESSKITI
;
A
#
# COMPACT_ATOMS: atom_id res chain seq x y z
N MET A 1 -26.31 5.27 -13.44
CA MET A 1 -26.20 4.35 -14.61
C MET A 1 -26.92 4.94 -15.84
N LYS A 2 -26.59 4.54 -17.11
CA LYS A 2 -27.33 4.87 -18.35
C LYS A 2 -28.13 3.64 -18.83
N VAL A 3 -29.42 3.79 -19.16
CA VAL A 3 -30.25 2.71 -19.73
C VAL A 3 -30.95 3.16 -21.00
N GLU A 4 -31.12 2.25 -21.95
CA GLU A 4 -31.82 2.46 -23.22
C GLU A 4 -33.08 1.59 -23.25
N THR A 5 -34.24 2.19 -23.48
CA THR A 5 -35.51 1.45 -23.61
C THR A 5 -35.61 0.76 -24.97
N PRO A 6 -36.53 -0.21 -25.15
CA PRO A 6 -36.86 -0.77 -26.48
C PRO A 6 -37.27 0.26 -27.52
N GLU A 7 -37.72 1.43 -27.09
CA GLU A 7 -38.14 2.56 -27.93
C GLU A 7 -36.98 3.55 -28.20
N GLY A 8 -35.74 3.23 -27.78
CA GLY A 8 -34.52 4.01 -28.06
C GLY A 8 -34.26 5.21 -27.15
N GLN A 9 -34.95 5.34 -26.01
CA GLN A 9 -34.80 6.49 -25.10
C GLN A 9 -33.76 6.22 -24.00
N ILE A 10 -32.86 7.18 -23.76
CA ILE A 10 -31.74 7.06 -22.82
C ILE A 10 -32.03 7.79 -21.50
N TYR A 11 -31.96 7.07 -20.37
CA TYR A 11 -32.17 7.64 -19.02
C TYR A 11 -30.90 7.59 -18.16
N ARG A 12 -30.73 8.58 -17.28
CA ARG A 12 -29.66 8.68 -16.27
C ARG A 12 -30.29 8.80 -14.88
N GLY A 13 -29.89 7.95 -13.93
CA GLY A 13 -30.39 8.01 -12.55
C GLY A 13 -29.42 7.42 -11.51
N ASP A 14 -29.63 7.83 -10.25
CA ASP A 14 -28.90 7.47 -9.02
C ASP A 14 -29.68 6.42 -8.20
N TYR A 15 -29.01 5.39 -7.65
CA TYR A 15 -29.70 4.17 -7.21
C TYR A 15 -29.28 3.55 -5.88
N THR A 16 -28.94 4.36 -4.88
CA THR A 16 -28.78 3.87 -3.49
C THR A 16 -30.07 3.22 -2.90
N ASN A 17 -31.25 3.49 -3.45
CA ASN A 17 -32.53 2.96 -2.94
C ASN A 17 -32.99 1.59 -3.49
N PHE A 18 -32.21 0.90 -4.35
CA PHE A 18 -32.70 -0.28 -5.07
C PHE A 18 -32.69 -1.60 -4.30
N ILE A 19 -32.02 -1.67 -3.15
CA ILE A 19 -31.75 -2.95 -2.49
C ILE A 19 -32.91 -3.40 -1.56
N ARG A 20 -33.93 -2.56 -1.32
CA ARG A 20 -35.09 -2.94 -0.47
C ARG A 20 -36.45 -2.40 -0.93
N LEU A 21 -36.75 -2.44 -2.22
CA LEU A 21 -38.08 -2.02 -2.69
C LEU A 21 -38.86 -3.19 -3.30
N SER A 22 -40.02 -3.49 -2.72
CA SER A 22 -41.06 -4.39 -3.25
C SER A 22 -41.79 -3.81 -4.48
N SER A 23 -41.42 -2.59 -4.91
CA SER A 23 -41.95 -1.93 -6.10
C SER A 23 -41.00 -0.85 -6.63
N VAL A 24 -40.86 -0.75 -7.96
CA VAL A 24 -40.07 0.29 -8.63
C VAL A 24 -40.98 1.13 -9.53
N LYS A 25 -40.81 2.45 -9.54
CA LYS A 25 -41.59 3.37 -10.38
C LYS A 25 -40.80 3.73 -11.64
N ILE A 26 -41.30 3.34 -12.82
CA ILE A 26 -40.71 3.65 -14.13
C ILE A 26 -41.79 4.30 -14.99
N LYS A 27 -41.49 5.45 -15.66
CA LYS A 27 -42.48 6.26 -16.41
C LYS A 27 -43.76 6.61 -15.63
N GLY A 28 -43.67 6.86 -14.32
CA GLY A 28 -44.84 7.18 -13.49
C GLY A 28 -45.74 5.98 -13.14
N LYS A 29 -45.47 4.78 -13.68
CA LYS A 29 -46.16 3.52 -13.36
C LYS A 29 -45.36 2.72 -12.33
N ASN A 30 -46.07 2.10 -11.39
CA ASN A 30 -45.47 1.24 -10.37
C ASN A 30 -45.39 -0.21 -10.89
N TYR A 31 -44.21 -0.81 -10.78
CA TYR A 31 -43.95 -2.21 -11.13
C TYR A 31 -43.60 -2.97 -9.86
N HIS A 32 -44.30 -4.07 -9.59
CA HIS A 32 -44.05 -4.93 -8.43
C HIS A 32 -43.08 -6.06 -8.80
N LEU A 33 -42.01 -6.21 -8.04
CA LEU A 33 -40.99 -7.24 -8.23
C LEU A 33 -41.49 -8.57 -7.66
N LYS A 34 -41.44 -9.65 -8.43
CA LYS A 34 -41.90 -10.99 -8.01
C LYS A 34 -40.85 -11.77 -7.20
N LYS A 35 -39.58 -11.36 -7.21
CA LYS A 35 -38.45 -11.94 -6.46
C LYS A 35 -37.43 -10.86 -6.07
N SER A 36 -36.59 -11.14 -5.07
CA SER A 36 -35.40 -10.33 -4.80
C SER A 36 -34.35 -10.59 -5.87
N LEU A 37 -33.83 -9.54 -6.50
CA LEU A 37 -32.84 -9.63 -7.57
C LEU A 37 -31.46 -9.27 -7.02
N ASN A 38 -30.43 -9.98 -7.48
CA ASN A 38 -29.07 -9.88 -6.91
C ASN A 38 -28.14 -8.98 -7.75
N SER A 39 -28.57 -8.50 -8.92
CA SER A 39 -27.79 -7.54 -9.70
C SER A 39 -28.64 -6.57 -10.55
N PRO A 40 -28.16 -5.35 -10.83
CA PRO A 40 -28.81 -4.40 -11.74
C PRO A 40 -28.95 -4.91 -13.19
N ARG A 41 -28.10 -5.88 -13.60
CA ARG A 41 -28.15 -6.50 -14.94
C ARG A 41 -29.35 -7.45 -15.08
N GLU A 42 -29.65 -8.23 -14.04
CA GLU A 42 -30.83 -9.11 -14.01
C GLU A 42 -32.13 -8.31 -14.09
N LEU A 43 -32.19 -7.19 -13.36
CA LEU A 43 -33.34 -6.28 -13.39
C LEU A 43 -33.56 -5.69 -14.79
N CYS A 44 -32.50 -5.24 -15.47
CA CYS A 44 -32.62 -4.73 -16.85
C CYS A 44 -33.13 -5.82 -17.82
N SER A 45 -32.66 -7.06 -17.67
CA SER A 45 -33.07 -8.19 -18.51
C SER A 45 -34.53 -8.61 -18.29
N GLU A 46 -35.04 -8.56 -17.05
CA GLU A 46 -36.43 -8.93 -16.74
C GLU A 46 -37.45 -7.97 -17.37
N PHE A 47 -37.09 -6.68 -17.48
CA PHE A 47 -37.97 -5.65 -18.06
C PHE A 47 -37.67 -5.34 -19.54
N GLY A 48 -36.80 -6.09 -20.20
CA GLY A 48 -36.44 -5.86 -21.61
C GLY A 48 -35.71 -4.53 -21.85
N ILE A 49 -35.04 -3.98 -20.84
CA ILE A 49 -34.31 -2.71 -20.89
C ILE A 49 -32.83 -3.00 -21.18
N LYS A 50 -32.22 -2.27 -22.11
CA LYS A 50 -30.81 -2.46 -22.47
C LYS A 50 -29.91 -1.63 -21.56
N PHE A 51 -29.01 -2.30 -20.86
CA PHE A 51 -28.00 -1.66 -20.02
C PHE A 51 -26.92 -1.02 -20.91
N LEU A 52 -26.72 0.29 -20.81
CA LEU A 52 -25.63 0.98 -21.51
C LEU A 52 -24.45 1.15 -20.55
N GLU A 53 -23.39 0.36 -20.77
CA GLU A 53 -22.14 0.54 -20.03
C GLU A 53 -21.60 1.97 -20.24
N PRO A 54 -21.19 2.69 -19.18
CA PRO A 54 -20.62 4.02 -19.32
C PRO A 54 -19.27 3.97 -20.05
N LYS A 55 -19.27 4.20 -21.37
CA LYS A 55 -18.06 4.17 -22.21
C LYS A 55 -17.05 5.28 -21.91
N GLU A 56 -17.48 6.46 -21.47
CA GLU A 56 -16.63 7.67 -21.46
C GLU A 56 -15.82 7.89 -20.16
N LYS A 57 -16.33 7.52 -18.97
CA LYS A 57 -15.58 7.66 -17.70
C LYS A 57 -14.56 6.53 -17.47
N LYS A 58 -14.70 5.40 -18.18
CA LYS A 58 -13.86 4.20 -18.03
C LYS A 58 -12.44 4.45 -18.57
N ILE A 59 -12.31 5.11 -19.72
CA ILE A 59 -11.02 5.25 -20.43
C ILE A 59 -10.05 6.19 -19.69
N GLN A 60 -10.49 7.36 -19.20
CA GLN A 60 -9.60 8.30 -18.49
C GLN A 60 -9.04 7.76 -17.16
N ARG A 61 -9.80 6.93 -16.43
CA ARG A 61 -9.32 6.30 -15.18
C ARG A 61 -8.32 5.16 -15.43
N ILE A 62 -8.48 4.42 -16.53
CA ILE A 62 -7.59 3.33 -16.93
C ILE A 62 -6.20 3.86 -17.32
N SER A 63 -6.12 5.07 -17.90
CA SER A 63 -4.90 5.58 -18.52
C SER A 63 -3.74 5.91 -17.57
N GLY A 64 -4.00 6.35 -16.33
CA GLY A 64 -2.96 6.96 -15.49
C GLY A 64 -1.89 6.01 -14.95
N ASN A 65 -2.25 4.74 -14.70
CA ASN A 65 -1.36 3.77 -14.04
C ASN A 65 -1.03 2.54 -14.90
N ILE A 66 -1.77 2.34 -16.00
CA ILE A 66 -1.62 1.16 -16.86
C ILE A 66 -0.79 1.48 -18.10
N LEU A 67 -0.91 2.66 -18.70
CA LEU A 67 -0.18 3.01 -19.93
C LEU A 67 1.23 3.51 -19.61
N LEU A 68 2.21 3.01 -20.36
CA LEU A 68 3.55 3.57 -20.35
C LEU A 68 3.66 4.70 -21.38
N PRO A 69 4.63 5.63 -21.23
CA PRO A 69 4.84 6.68 -22.21
C PRO A 69 5.01 6.12 -23.63
N GLY A 70 4.15 6.54 -24.55
CA GLY A 70 4.17 6.10 -25.95
C GLY A 70 3.36 4.84 -26.25
N GLU A 71 2.65 4.25 -25.29
CA GLU A 71 1.71 3.16 -25.55
C GLU A 71 0.28 3.68 -25.81
N ASP A 72 -0.41 3.00 -26.74
CA ASP A 72 -1.83 3.23 -27.01
C ASP A 72 -2.70 2.14 -26.36
N LEU A 73 -3.77 2.56 -25.69
CA LEU A 73 -4.69 1.65 -24.99
C LEU A 73 -5.34 0.61 -25.91
N SER A 74 -5.55 0.94 -27.19
CA SER A 74 -6.10 0.04 -28.20
C SER A 74 -5.21 -1.17 -28.49
N THR A 75 -3.91 -1.08 -28.21
CA THR A 75 -2.95 -2.16 -28.41
C THR A 75 -2.84 -3.11 -27.21
N LEU A 76 -3.39 -2.71 -26.06
CA LEU A 76 -3.31 -3.48 -24.83
C LEU A 76 -4.53 -4.39 -24.65
N THR A 77 -4.27 -5.65 -24.31
CA THR A 77 -5.32 -6.56 -23.86
C THR A 77 -5.61 -6.30 -22.38
N LEU A 78 -6.75 -5.67 -22.11
CA LEU A 78 -7.21 -5.41 -20.76
C LEU A 78 -7.83 -6.66 -20.13
N VAL A 79 -7.39 -6.97 -18.91
CA VAL A 79 -7.95 -8.04 -18.08
C VAL A 79 -8.45 -7.45 -16.77
N SER A 80 -9.51 -8.03 -16.21
CA SER A 80 -9.98 -7.63 -14.88
C SER A 80 -8.92 -7.98 -13.83
N LYS A 81 -8.67 -7.05 -12.90
CA LYS A 81 -7.74 -7.25 -11.78
C LYS A 81 -8.48 -7.26 -10.45
N SER A 82 -7.91 -7.95 -9.47
CA SER A 82 -8.30 -7.77 -8.07
C SER A 82 -7.88 -6.38 -7.58
N PRO A 83 -8.74 -5.69 -6.81
CA PRO A 83 -8.42 -4.39 -6.23
C PRO A 83 -7.28 -4.53 -5.21
N VAL A 84 -6.36 -3.57 -5.22
CA VAL A 84 -5.42 -3.40 -4.11
C VAL A 84 -6.05 -2.47 -3.08
N VAL A 85 -6.27 -2.97 -1.87
CA VAL A 85 -6.90 -2.21 -0.79
C VAL A 85 -5.85 -1.78 0.23
N ALA A 86 -5.74 -0.48 0.47
CA ALA A 86 -4.89 0.06 1.53
C ALA A 86 -5.73 0.43 2.76
N VAL A 87 -5.37 -0.11 3.92
CA VAL A 87 -5.99 0.23 5.21
C VAL A 87 -5.16 1.33 5.88
N MET A 88 -5.75 2.52 6.04
CA MET A 88 -5.07 3.72 6.50
C MET A 88 -5.80 4.35 7.69
N GLY A 89 -5.15 5.30 8.39
CA GLY A 89 -5.73 5.99 9.54
C GLY A 89 -4.71 6.27 10.64
N HIS A 90 -5.12 7.01 11.67
CA HIS A 90 -4.24 7.41 12.76
C HIS A 90 -3.74 6.23 13.62
N VAL A 91 -2.65 6.44 14.36
CA VAL A 91 -2.14 5.48 15.36
C VAL A 91 -3.24 5.12 16.35
N ASN A 92 -3.26 3.86 16.81
CA ASN A 92 -4.26 3.33 17.77
C ASN A 92 -5.74 3.34 17.33
N HIS A 93 -6.03 3.68 16.06
CA HIS A 93 -7.39 3.54 15.52
C HIS A 93 -7.78 2.08 15.19
N GLY A 94 -6.90 1.10 15.44
CA GLY A 94 -7.23 -0.33 15.30
C GLY A 94 -7.04 -0.92 13.90
N LYS A 95 -6.14 -0.35 13.08
CA LYS A 95 -5.79 -0.86 11.74
C LYS A 95 -5.24 -2.30 11.77
N THR A 96 -4.22 -2.58 12.60
CA THR A 96 -3.68 -3.95 12.72
C THR A 96 -4.75 -4.92 13.19
N THR A 97 -5.53 -4.52 14.20
CA THR A 97 -6.62 -5.35 14.74
C THR A 97 -7.66 -5.69 13.67
N LEU A 98 -8.01 -4.74 12.80
CA LEU A 98 -8.91 -4.97 11.68
C LEU A 98 -8.32 -6.00 10.70
N LEU A 99 -7.06 -5.82 10.31
CA LEU A 99 -6.37 -6.76 9.41
C LEU A 99 -6.24 -8.16 10.02
N ASP A 100 -6.00 -8.25 11.32
CA ASP A 100 -5.91 -9.52 12.04
C ASP A 100 -7.21 -10.30 12.01
N GLN A 101 -8.33 -9.64 12.30
CA GLN A 101 -9.64 -10.28 12.21
C GLN A 101 -9.94 -10.76 10.79
N ILE A 102 -9.61 -9.96 9.77
CA ILE A 102 -9.80 -10.36 8.37
C ILE A 102 -8.94 -11.58 8.04
N ARG A 103 -7.69 -11.60 8.48
CA ARG A 103 -6.73 -12.68 8.21
C ARG A 103 -6.93 -13.91 9.11
N LYS A 104 -7.78 -13.82 10.14
CA LYS A 104 -7.86 -14.77 11.25
C LYS A 104 -6.47 -15.01 11.88
N THR A 105 -5.68 -13.94 11.97
CA THR A 105 -4.36 -13.92 12.60
C THR A 105 -4.41 -13.13 13.90
N ASN A 106 -3.32 -13.18 14.67
CA ASN A 106 -3.21 -12.43 15.91
C ASN A 106 -1.81 -11.78 15.98
N ILE A 107 -1.56 -10.86 15.05
CA ILE A 107 -0.31 -10.11 14.92
C ILE A 107 -0.29 -8.95 15.93
N ALA A 108 -1.39 -8.23 16.12
CA ALA A 108 -1.55 -7.11 17.03
C ALA A 108 -1.25 -7.46 18.49
N SER A 109 -1.52 -8.70 18.94
CA SER A 109 -1.13 -9.15 20.28
C SER A 109 0.36 -9.50 20.41
N LYS A 110 1.05 -9.71 19.29
CA LYS A 110 2.48 -10.02 19.22
C LYS A 110 3.35 -8.78 18.94
N GLU A 111 2.73 -7.66 18.60
CA GLU A 111 3.41 -6.37 18.45
C GLU A 111 3.61 -5.72 19.82
N TYR A 112 4.83 -5.24 20.09
CA TYR A 112 5.08 -4.46 21.30
C TYR A 112 4.29 -3.15 21.22
N SER A 113 3.73 -2.74 22.37
CA SER A 113 3.02 -1.47 22.58
C SER A 113 1.79 -1.17 21.69
N SER A 114 1.18 -2.18 21.05
CA SER A 114 -0.02 -2.01 20.19
C SER A 114 0.17 -1.11 18.97
N ILE A 115 1.42 -0.82 18.58
CA ILE A 115 1.77 -0.09 17.36
C ILE A 115 2.13 -1.10 16.28
N THR A 116 1.66 -0.88 15.05
CA THR A 116 2.05 -1.70 13.90
C THR A 116 3.56 -1.55 13.63
N GLN A 117 4.36 -2.51 14.09
CA GLN A 117 5.81 -2.54 13.85
C GLN A 117 6.15 -3.33 12.58
N HIS A 118 5.25 -4.22 12.15
CA HIS A 118 5.34 -4.96 10.90
C HIS A 118 4.45 -4.37 9.82
N ILE A 119 5.09 -3.81 8.80
CA ILE A 119 4.45 -3.19 7.65
C ILE A 119 4.07 -4.31 6.66
N SER A 120 2.89 -4.93 6.82
CA SER A 120 2.27 -5.62 5.67
C SER A 120 1.43 -4.66 4.82
N SER A 121 1.36 -3.38 5.20
CA SER A 121 0.72 -2.30 4.46
C SER A 121 1.21 -0.95 5.02
N TYR A 122 1.81 -0.18 4.13
CA TYR A 122 2.59 1.05 4.35
C TYR A 122 1.93 2.10 5.26
N GLN A 123 2.71 2.64 6.20
CA GLN A 123 2.44 3.90 6.88
C GLN A 123 2.70 5.02 5.87
N VAL A 124 1.66 5.77 5.51
CA VAL A 124 1.69 6.88 4.54
C VAL A 124 2.67 7.97 4.98
N ARG A 125 3.94 7.79 4.64
CA ARG A 125 4.92 8.88 4.55
C ARG A 125 5.60 8.81 3.21
N THR A 126 4.83 9.12 2.18
CA THR A 126 5.29 9.92 1.03
C THR A 126 6.65 9.52 0.44
N ILE A 127 6.85 8.23 0.17
CA ILE A 127 7.91 7.75 -0.72
C ILE A 127 7.29 6.67 -1.64
N GLY A 128 7.03 7.03 -2.90
CA GLY A 128 6.79 6.06 -3.99
C GLY A 128 5.36 5.90 -4.53
N GLY A 129 4.33 6.46 -3.87
CA GLY A 129 2.94 6.42 -4.33
C GLY A 129 2.34 5.01 -4.25
N ILE A 130 1.48 4.78 -3.27
CA ILE A 130 0.82 3.51 -3.05
C ILE A 130 -0.09 3.23 -4.25
N ILE A 131 0.08 2.05 -4.85
CA ILE A 131 -0.76 1.48 -5.92
C ILE A 131 -2.06 0.93 -5.31
N ALA A 132 -2.74 1.71 -4.47
CA ALA A 132 -4.05 1.31 -3.96
C ALA A 132 -5.10 1.69 -5.00
N ASP A 133 -6.09 0.82 -5.16
CA ASP A 133 -7.30 1.12 -5.90
C ASP A 133 -8.39 1.67 -4.95
N ILE A 134 -8.43 1.15 -3.72
CA ILE A 134 -9.36 1.53 -2.66
C ILE A 134 -8.58 1.84 -1.38
N ILE A 135 -8.94 2.93 -0.71
CA ILE A 135 -8.52 3.26 0.65
C ILE A 135 -9.65 2.92 1.62
N VAL A 136 -9.35 2.12 2.63
CA VAL A 136 -10.18 1.95 3.82
C VAL A 136 -9.59 2.82 4.92
N LEU A 137 -10.23 3.96 5.19
CA LEU A 137 -9.83 4.87 6.25
C LEU A 137 -10.47 4.46 7.57
N VAL A 138 -9.65 3.93 8.48
CA VAL A 138 -10.06 3.52 9.82
C VAL A 138 -9.97 4.70 10.78
N VAL A 139 -11.13 5.12 11.29
CA VAL A 139 -11.23 6.21 12.27
C VAL A 139 -11.91 5.69 13.51
N ALA A 140 -11.27 5.82 14.68
CA ALA A 140 -11.91 5.44 15.92
C ALA A 140 -12.94 6.49 16.32
N VAL A 141 -14.14 6.06 16.72
CA VAL A 141 -15.24 6.98 17.05
C VAL A 141 -14.98 7.81 18.31
N ASP A 142 -14.17 7.30 19.23
CA ASP A 142 -13.74 7.99 20.46
C ASP A 142 -12.69 9.07 20.19
N ASP A 143 -11.80 8.85 19.21
CA ASP A 143 -10.71 9.77 18.87
C ASP A 143 -11.10 10.77 17.76
N GLY A 144 -11.95 10.38 16.82
CA GLY A 144 -12.35 11.23 15.69
C GLY A 144 -11.24 11.47 14.65
N VAL A 145 -11.37 12.53 13.87
CA VAL A 145 -10.41 12.92 12.81
C VAL A 145 -9.15 13.54 13.43
N GLN A 146 -7.98 12.94 13.13
CA GLN A 146 -6.67 13.35 13.65
C GLN A 146 -5.74 13.84 12.53
N SER A 147 -4.56 14.40 12.86
CA SER A 147 -3.60 14.94 11.88
C SER A 147 -3.21 13.95 10.78
N GLN A 148 -2.92 12.70 11.14
CA GLN A 148 -2.61 11.63 10.18
C GLN A 148 -3.83 11.24 9.32
N THR A 149 -5.04 11.37 9.86
CA THR A 149 -6.27 11.17 9.08
C THR A 149 -6.37 12.21 7.96
N LYS A 150 -6.03 13.47 8.26
CA LYS A 150 -6.01 14.54 7.25
C LYS A 150 -4.96 14.30 6.16
N GLU A 151 -3.80 13.76 6.52
CA GLU A 151 -2.77 13.36 5.54
C GLU A 151 -3.29 12.31 4.56
N VAL A 152 -4.05 11.33 5.06
CA VAL A 152 -4.69 10.30 4.23
C VAL A 152 -5.78 10.90 3.34
N ILE A 153 -6.61 11.80 3.87
CA ILE A 153 -7.65 12.50 3.10
C ILE A 153 -7.03 13.32 1.96
N ARG A 154 -5.93 14.04 2.25
CA ARG A 154 -5.17 14.77 1.22
C ARG A 154 -4.65 13.82 0.14
N TYR A 155 -4.02 12.72 0.53
CA TYR A 155 -3.51 11.72 -0.40
C TYR A 155 -4.61 11.12 -1.28
N TYR A 156 -5.76 10.77 -0.69
CA TYR A 156 -6.95 10.29 -1.39
C TYR A 156 -7.40 11.27 -2.50
N ARG A 157 -7.48 12.57 -2.18
CA ARG A 157 -7.91 13.60 -3.12
C ARG A 157 -6.95 13.82 -4.28
N GLU A 158 -5.65 13.78 -3.99
CA GLU A 158 -4.61 13.98 -5.00
C GLU A 158 -4.58 12.86 -6.06
N HIS A 159 -5.09 11.67 -5.73
CA HIS A 159 -4.91 10.45 -6.55
C HIS A 159 -6.22 9.86 -7.10
N ASN A 160 -7.37 10.53 -6.94
CA ASN A 160 -8.69 10.07 -7.43
C ASN A 160 -8.99 8.60 -7.09
N LEU A 161 -8.62 8.20 -5.87
CA LEU A 161 -8.83 6.86 -5.36
C LEU A 161 -10.29 6.68 -4.93
N LYS A 162 -10.66 5.48 -4.51
CA LYS A 162 -11.96 5.21 -3.89
C LYS A 162 -11.81 5.16 -2.39
N LEU A 163 -12.72 5.77 -1.63
CA LEU A 163 -12.65 5.84 -0.17
C LEU A 163 -13.83 5.11 0.46
N ILE A 164 -13.52 4.25 1.43
CA ILE A 164 -14.47 3.71 2.41
C ILE A 164 -13.98 4.16 3.78
N VAL A 165 -14.86 4.74 4.59
CA VAL A 165 -14.55 5.08 5.98
C VAL A 165 -15.08 3.97 6.88
N PHE A 166 -14.20 3.40 7.71
CA PHE A 166 -14.57 2.44 8.75
C PHE A 166 -14.49 3.11 10.12
N ALA A 167 -15.65 3.49 10.65
CA ALA A 167 -15.83 4.00 12.01
C ALA A 167 -15.66 2.87 13.02
N ASN A 168 -14.47 2.78 13.61
CA ASN A 168 -14.04 1.71 14.51
C ASN A 168 -14.31 2.05 15.99
N LYS A 169 -14.23 1.04 16.86
CA LYS A 169 -14.43 1.12 18.33
C LYS A 169 -15.85 1.55 18.74
N ILE A 170 -16.87 1.16 17.98
CA ILE A 170 -18.29 1.42 18.36
C ILE A 170 -18.73 0.69 19.64
N ASP A 171 -17.93 -0.27 20.13
CA ASP A 171 -18.12 -0.87 21.45
C ASP A 171 -17.78 0.08 22.61
N ARG A 172 -17.06 1.17 22.33
CA ARG A 172 -16.68 2.20 23.31
C ARG A 172 -17.36 3.53 23.07
N GLY A 173 -17.60 3.90 21.81
CA GLY A 173 -18.29 5.13 21.46
C GLY A 173 -19.79 4.92 21.28
N GLY A 174 -20.58 5.87 21.80
CA GLY A 174 -22.02 5.92 21.56
C GLY A 174 -22.39 6.57 20.23
N GLU A 175 -23.69 6.65 19.96
CA GLU A 175 -24.26 7.30 18.77
C GLU A 175 -23.83 8.78 18.65
N SER A 176 -23.71 9.48 19.78
CA SER A 176 -23.21 10.86 19.82
C SER A 176 -21.80 11.02 19.25
N SER A 177 -20.90 10.07 19.53
CA SER A 177 -19.51 10.11 19.04
C SER A 177 -19.45 9.86 17.53
N LEU A 178 -20.34 9.01 17.01
CA LEU A 178 -20.46 8.76 15.58
C LEU A 178 -20.92 10.00 14.82
N GLU A 179 -21.91 10.72 15.34
CA GLU A 179 -22.40 11.98 14.74
C GLU A 179 -21.32 13.07 14.75
N ILE A 180 -20.52 13.18 15.82
CA ILE A 180 -19.34 14.06 15.85
C ILE A 180 -18.34 13.69 14.75
N LEU A 181 -18.04 12.40 14.59
CA LEU A 181 -17.14 11.93 13.54
C LEU A 181 -17.68 12.26 12.14
N LYS A 182 -18.98 12.04 11.88
CA LYS A 182 -19.61 12.42 10.60
C LYS A 182 -19.43 13.90 10.30
N LYS A 183 -19.66 14.76 11.30
CA LYS A 183 -19.45 16.21 11.15
C LYS A 183 -17.99 16.55 10.85
N GLN A 184 -17.03 15.96 11.57
CA GLN A 184 -15.60 16.18 11.34
C GLN A 184 -15.16 15.73 9.94
N LEU A 185 -15.71 14.62 9.43
CA LEU A 185 -15.45 14.17 8.06
C LEU A 185 -16.01 15.18 7.04
N GLY A 186 -17.21 15.70 7.27
CA GLY A 186 -17.81 16.77 6.47
C GLY A 186 -16.98 18.05 6.48
N ASP A 187 -16.47 18.48 7.63
CA ASP A 187 -15.58 19.66 7.76
C ASP A 187 -14.28 19.47 6.96
N GLU A 188 -13.79 18.24 6.87
CA GLU A 188 -12.66 17.90 6.02
C GLU A 188 -13.03 17.73 4.54
N ASN A 189 -14.29 17.96 4.14
CA ASN A 189 -14.89 17.78 2.79
C ASN A 189 -15.00 16.31 2.32
N ILE A 190 -15.17 15.37 3.25
CA ILE A 190 -15.54 13.98 2.90
C ILE A 190 -17.06 13.90 2.86
N GLU A 191 -17.59 13.74 1.65
CA GLU A 191 -19.04 13.67 1.42
C GLU A 191 -19.52 12.23 1.59
N LEU A 192 -20.28 11.98 2.66
CA LEU A 192 -20.82 10.66 2.97
C LEU A 192 -22.07 10.35 2.13
N GLU A 193 -22.26 9.07 1.77
CA GLU A 193 -23.44 8.62 1.02
C GLU A 193 -24.77 8.99 1.70
N GLU A 194 -24.81 8.97 3.04
CA GLU A 194 -25.99 9.37 3.83
C GLU A 194 -26.41 10.83 3.57
N TYR A 195 -25.48 11.68 3.12
CA TYR A 195 -25.71 13.10 2.79
C TYR A 195 -25.65 13.36 1.27
N GLY A 196 -25.72 12.30 0.44
CA GLY A 196 -25.69 12.41 -1.02
C GLY A 196 -24.28 12.43 -1.64
N GLY A 197 -23.24 12.13 -0.87
CA GLY A 197 -21.87 11.97 -1.35
C GLY A 197 -21.56 10.59 -1.92
N ASP A 198 -20.28 10.33 -2.18
CA ASP A 198 -19.78 9.08 -2.78
C ASP A 198 -18.96 8.19 -1.82
N THR A 199 -18.78 8.64 -0.56
CA THR A 199 -17.98 7.92 0.43
C THR A 199 -18.87 7.10 1.35
N MET A 200 -18.67 5.78 1.35
CA MET A 200 -19.35 4.84 2.26
C MET A 200 -18.82 4.99 3.68
N LEU A 201 -19.72 5.13 4.66
CA LEU A 201 -19.39 5.04 6.08
C LEU A 201 -19.90 3.72 6.66
N LEU A 202 -18.98 2.87 7.11
CA LEU A 202 -19.29 1.61 7.75
C LEU A 202 -18.89 1.68 9.22
N LYS A 203 -19.77 1.18 10.10
CA LYS A 203 -19.55 1.17 11.54
C LYS A 203 -19.19 -0.23 12.03
N GLY A 204 -18.21 -0.35 12.91
CA GLY A 204 -17.79 -1.63 13.42
C GLY A 204 -16.87 -1.59 14.62
N SER A 205 -16.56 -2.78 15.13
CA SER A 205 -15.56 -3.00 16.16
C SER A 205 -14.58 -4.05 15.67
N ALA A 206 -13.39 -3.60 15.29
CA ALA A 206 -12.30 -4.48 14.89
C ALA A 206 -11.91 -5.45 16.02
N LYS A 207 -12.12 -5.09 17.29
CA LYS A 207 -11.86 -6.00 18.41
C LYS A 207 -12.86 -7.15 18.45
N ASN A 208 -14.14 -6.86 18.23
CA ASN A 208 -15.23 -7.85 18.33
C ASN A 208 -15.58 -8.49 16.99
N GLY A 209 -14.94 -8.08 15.90
CA GLY A 209 -15.23 -8.56 14.53
C GLY A 209 -16.49 -7.95 13.89
N GLN A 210 -17.17 -7.01 14.57
CA GLN A 210 -18.41 -6.40 14.08
C GLN A 210 -18.11 -5.44 12.91
N GLY A 211 -18.94 -5.46 11.85
CA GLY A 211 -18.81 -4.57 10.70
C GLY A 211 -17.79 -5.05 9.65
N ILE A 212 -17.02 -6.11 9.93
CA ILE A 212 -15.97 -6.59 9.01
C ILE A 212 -16.57 -7.30 7.80
N LYS A 213 -17.67 -8.05 7.98
CA LYS A 213 -18.35 -8.72 6.88
C LYS A 213 -18.92 -7.68 5.91
N GLU A 214 -19.57 -6.66 6.46
CA GLU A 214 -20.13 -5.52 5.74
C GLU A 214 -19.03 -4.72 5.01
N LEU A 215 -17.86 -4.55 5.64
CA LEU A 215 -16.70 -3.93 5.00
C LEU A 215 -16.20 -4.73 3.80
N LEU A 216 -16.06 -6.05 3.93
CA LEU A 216 -15.62 -6.90 2.83
C LEU A 216 -16.65 -6.92 1.69
N GLU A 217 -17.94 -7.01 2.02
CA GLU A 217 -19.03 -6.92 1.04
C GLU A 217 -19.01 -5.57 0.30
N ALA A 218 -18.82 -4.45 1.02
CA ALA A 218 -18.73 -3.12 0.42
C ALA A 218 -17.52 -2.99 -0.51
N ILE A 219 -16.35 -3.51 -0.11
CA ILE A 219 -15.15 -3.55 -0.96
C ILE A 219 -15.43 -4.34 -2.24
N THR A 220 -16.06 -5.50 -2.14
CA THR A 220 -16.43 -6.34 -3.29
C THR A 220 -17.36 -5.59 -4.24
N VAL A 221 -18.46 -5.02 -3.72
CA VAL A 221 -19.43 -4.26 -4.53
C VAL A 221 -18.77 -3.07 -5.22
N LEU A 222 -17.98 -2.30 -4.48
CA LEU A 222 -17.25 -1.15 -5.02
C LEU A 222 -16.30 -1.56 -6.15
N SER A 223 -15.65 -2.71 -6.01
CA SER A 223 -14.72 -3.24 -7.02
C SER A 223 -15.41 -3.70 -8.29
N GLU A 224 -16.60 -4.29 -8.18
CA GLU A 224 -17.42 -4.69 -9.32
C GLU A 224 -17.98 -3.46 -10.07
N VAL A 225 -18.42 -2.44 -9.33
CA VAL A 225 -18.99 -1.21 -9.90
C VAL A 225 -17.92 -0.39 -10.62
N GLU A 226 -16.75 -0.21 -10.01
CA GLU A 226 -15.66 0.55 -10.62
C GLU A 226 -15.01 -0.23 -11.77
N GLY A 227 -14.94 -1.56 -11.66
CA GLY A 227 -14.33 -2.42 -12.68
C GLY A 227 -12.84 -2.12 -12.85
N PHE A 228 -12.01 -2.63 -11.93
CA PHE A 228 -10.57 -2.46 -12.05
C PHE A 228 -9.98 -3.35 -13.15
N TYR A 229 -9.17 -2.74 -14.02
CA TYR A 229 -8.48 -3.43 -15.12
C TYR A 229 -6.96 -3.32 -14.99
N THR A 230 -6.26 -4.20 -15.68
CA THR A 230 -4.80 -4.16 -15.89
C THR A 230 -4.48 -4.78 -17.25
N THR A 231 -3.20 -4.83 -17.59
CA THR A 231 -2.68 -5.60 -18.71
C THR A 231 -1.69 -6.66 -18.23
N SER A 232 -1.67 -7.80 -18.89
CA SER A 232 -0.63 -8.82 -18.71
C SER A 232 0.60 -8.55 -19.59
N SER A 233 0.54 -7.55 -20.46
CA SER A 233 1.62 -7.19 -21.38
C SER A 233 2.83 -6.63 -20.64
N LEU A 234 4.01 -7.02 -21.12
CA LEU A 234 5.28 -6.44 -20.69
C LEU A 234 5.40 -4.96 -21.10
N PRO A 235 6.29 -4.20 -20.45
CA PRO A 235 7.04 -4.58 -19.25
C PRO A 235 6.14 -4.66 -18.01
N THR A 236 6.51 -5.55 -17.09
CA THR A 236 5.94 -5.54 -15.74
C THR A 236 6.39 -4.28 -15.02
N VAL A 237 5.43 -3.62 -14.40
CA VAL A 237 5.66 -2.46 -13.53
C VAL A 237 5.32 -2.87 -12.12
N GLY A 238 6.15 -2.51 -11.15
CA GLY A 238 5.86 -2.78 -9.76
C GLY A 238 6.61 -1.87 -8.80
N VAL A 239 6.31 -2.07 -7.52
CA VAL A 239 6.96 -1.35 -6.41
C VAL A 239 7.50 -2.35 -5.41
N ILE A 240 8.60 -1.95 -4.76
CA ILE A 240 9.15 -2.64 -3.61
C ILE A 240 8.32 -2.29 -2.38
N LEU A 241 7.75 -3.29 -1.73
CA LEU A 241 7.03 -3.12 -0.47
C LEU A 241 7.99 -3.16 0.71
N GLU A 242 8.80 -4.22 0.80
CA GLU A 242 9.73 -4.43 1.90
C GLU A 242 10.97 -5.17 1.43
N SER A 243 12.10 -4.91 2.08
CA SER A 243 13.38 -5.54 1.71
C SER A 243 14.07 -6.15 2.92
N ARG A 244 14.64 -7.33 2.72
CA ARG A 244 15.40 -8.04 3.77
C ARG A 244 16.44 -8.98 3.18
N ILE A 245 17.45 -9.30 3.98
CA ILE A 245 18.38 -10.39 3.68
C ILE A 245 17.76 -11.69 4.18
N GLU A 246 17.50 -12.64 3.28
CA GLU A 246 17.06 -13.98 3.65
C GLU A 246 18.22 -14.99 3.56
N LYS A 247 18.36 -15.79 4.62
CA LYS A 247 19.37 -16.85 4.69
C LYS A 247 19.18 -17.83 3.54
N GLY A 248 20.23 -18.00 2.72
CA GLY A 248 20.23 -18.88 1.55
C GLY A 248 19.69 -18.26 0.26
N LEU A 249 18.95 -17.15 0.33
CA LEU A 249 18.44 -16.42 -0.86
C LEU A 249 19.16 -15.09 -1.11
N GLY A 250 19.88 -14.57 -0.12
CA GLY A 250 20.58 -13.29 -0.22
C GLY A 250 19.61 -12.10 -0.12
N PRO A 251 19.89 -10.99 -0.83
CA PRO A 251 18.97 -9.87 -0.91
C PRO A 251 17.63 -10.27 -1.53
N THR A 252 16.55 -10.03 -0.78
CA THR A 252 15.18 -10.31 -1.19
C THR A 252 14.31 -9.11 -0.95
N ALA A 253 13.24 -9.00 -1.74
CA ALA A 253 12.24 -7.97 -1.54
C ALA A 253 10.83 -8.54 -1.76
N GLU A 254 9.90 -8.12 -0.91
CA GLU A 254 8.48 -8.25 -1.15
C GLU A 254 8.04 -7.14 -2.12
N ILE A 255 7.32 -7.50 -3.17
CA ILE A 255 6.89 -6.60 -4.23
C ILE A 255 5.40 -6.74 -4.49
N ILE A 256 4.83 -5.73 -5.14
CA ILE A 256 3.52 -5.84 -5.81
C ILE A 256 3.62 -5.25 -7.21
N THR A 257 2.98 -5.89 -8.18
CA THR A 257 2.99 -5.49 -9.60
C THR A 257 1.66 -4.82 -9.97
N THR A 258 1.71 -3.78 -10.79
CA THR A 258 0.52 -3.03 -11.25
C THR A 258 0.00 -3.54 -12.58
N ARG A 259 0.93 -3.98 -13.43
CA ARG A 259 0.72 -4.54 -14.76
C ARG A 259 1.86 -5.47 -15.12
N GLY A 260 1.64 -6.26 -16.17
CA GLY A 260 2.58 -7.22 -16.72
C GLY A 260 2.70 -8.48 -15.87
N ILE A 261 3.11 -9.57 -16.52
CA ILE A 261 3.41 -10.83 -15.85
C ILE A 261 4.93 -10.91 -15.65
N LEU A 262 5.33 -11.19 -14.40
CA LEU A 262 6.73 -11.42 -14.06
C LEU A 262 7.02 -12.91 -13.94
N SER A 263 8.11 -13.36 -14.56
CA SER A 263 8.54 -14.76 -14.52
C SER A 263 10.00 -14.87 -14.06
N PRO A 264 10.41 -16.00 -13.47
CA PRO A 264 11.83 -16.28 -13.20
C PRO A 264 12.68 -16.15 -14.48
N GLY A 265 13.90 -15.64 -14.34
CA GLY A 265 14.85 -15.41 -15.43
C GLY A 265 14.79 -14.00 -16.02
N MET A 266 13.71 -13.25 -15.79
CA MET A 266 13.60 -11.84 -16.20
C MET A 266 14.49 -10.93 -15.36
N TYR A 267 14.73 -9.72 -15.86
CA TYR A 267 15.55 -8.71 -15.20
C TYR A 267 14.69 -7.56 -14.71
N LEU A 268 14.88 -7.11 -13.48
CA LEU A 268 14.25 -5.89 -12.96
C LEU A 268 15.27 -4.77 -12.91
N SER A 269 14.83 -3.55 -13.23
CA SER A 269 15.65 -2.36 -13.16
C SER A 269 14.81 -1.17 -12.70
N GLY A 270 15.38 -0.39 -11.77
CA GLY A 270 14.80 0.80 -11.19
C GLY A 270 15.91 1.69 -10.62
N GLU A 271 15.52 2.78 -9.98
CA GLU A 271 16.45 3.70 -9.32
C GLU A 271 17.21 2.96 -8.21
N GLY A 272 18.54 2.98 -8.25
CA GLY A 272 19.39 2.26 -7.30
C GLY A 272 19.19 0.73 -7.23
N MET A 273 18.43 0.12 -8.14
CA MET A 273 18.17 -1.33 -8.08
C MET A 273 18.36 -2.05 -9.42
N ARG A 274 18.92 -3.26 -9.33
CA ARG A 274 18.89 -4.27 -10.38
C ARG A 274 18.67 -5.65 -9.77
N CYS A 275 18.01 -6.51 -10.54
CA CYS A 275 17.74 -7.88 -10.12
C CYS A 275 17.68 -8.78 -11.34
N LYS A 276 18.30 -9.96 -11.25
CA LYS A 276 17.93 -11.09 -12.09
C LYS A 276 17.02 -11.98 -11.27
N VAL A 277 15.75 -12.07 -11.64
CA VAL A 277 14.73 -12.79 -10.86
C VAL A 277 15.09 -14.27 -10.81
N LYS A 278 15.61 -14.73 -9.66
CA LYS A 278 15.99 -16.14 -9.45
C LYS A 278 14.80 -16.97 -9.01
N THR A 279 13.99 -16.41 -8.11
CA THR A 279 12.87 -17.10 -7.49
C THR A 279 11.76 -16.11 -7.17
N ILE A 280 10.53 -16.57 -7.34
CA ILE A 280 9.31 -15.88 -6.93
C ILE A 280 8.62 -16.78 -5.91
N LEU A 281 8.34 -16.25 -4.72
CA LEU A 281 7.65 -16.96 -3.65
C LEU A 281 6.35 -16.22 -3.30
N ASN A 282 5.27 -16.96 -3.07
CA ASN A 282 4.07 -16.36 -2.48
C ASN A 282 4.26 -16.09 -0.97
N SER A 283 3.26 -15.49 -0.34
CA SER A 283 3.23 -15.21 1.11
C SER A 283 3.43 -16.45 1.99
N ASN A 284 3.11 -17.64 1.49
CA ASN A 284 3.32 -18.93 2.15
C ASN A 284 4.68 -19.58 1.83
N LYS A 285 5.62 -18.81 1.24
CA LYS A 285 6.95 -19.27 0.80
C LYS A 285 6.94 -20.40 -0.24
N LYS A 286 5.82 -20.63 -0.93
CA LYS A 286 5.75 -21.58 -2.04
C LYS A 286 6.24 -20.91 -3.33
N LYS A 287 7.04 -21.64 -4.12
CA LYS A 287 7.54 -21.16 -5.41
C LYS A 287 6.40 -20.96 -6.40
N LEU A 288 6.47 -19.86 -7.14
CA LEU A 288 5.57 -19.52 -8.25
C LEU A 288 6.34 -19.57 -9.58
N SER A 289 5.67 -20.05 -10.64
CA SER A 289 6.20 -20.04 -12.01
C SER A 289 6.07 -18.67 -12.67
N SER A 290 5.10 -17.88 -12.25
CA SER A 290 4.85 -16.51 -12.70
C SER A 290 4.09 -15.73 -11.63
N LEU A 291 4.16 -14.41 -11.71
CA LEU A 291 3.47 -13.47 -10.84
C LEU A 291 2.54 -12.60 -11.68
N ALA A 292 1.24 -12.69 -11.39
CA ALA A 292 0.23 -11.85 -11.99
C ALA A 292 0.18 -10.46 -11.32
N PRO A 293 -0.33 -9.43 -12.02
CA PRO A 293 -0.64 -8.13 -11.42
C PRO A 293 -1.48 -8.21 -10.14
N SER A 294 -1.35 -7.20 -9.28
CA SER A 294 -2.03 -7.07 -7.97
C SER A 294 -1.74 -8.17 -6.96
N THR A 295 -0.82 -9.10 -7.26
CA THR A 295 -0.47 -10.18 -6.34
C THR A 295 0.87 -9.87 -5.68
N PRO A 296 0.96 -9.82 -4.34
CA PRO A 296 2.22 -9.63 -3.65
C PRO A 296 3.06 -10.91 -3.67
N ALA A 297 4.38 -10.77 -3.83
CA ALA A 297 5.31 -11.90 -3.80
C ALA A 297 6.70 -11.48 -3.32
N ILE A 298 7.46 -12.45 -2.81
CA ILE A 298 8.86 -12.29 -2.42
C ILE A 298 9.74 -12.68 -3.61
N ILE A 299 10.60 -11.76 -4.02
CA ILE A 299 11.57 -11.93 -5.10
C ILE A 299 12.97 -12.02 -4.53
N SER A 300 13.76 -12.95 -5.08
CA SER A 300 15.19 -13.07 -4.79
C SER A 300 16.03 -12.84 -6.06
N GLY A 301 17.26 -12.40 -5.87
CA GLY A 301 18.22 -12.19 -6.97
C GLY A 301 18.55 -10.72 -7.23
N PHE A 302 18.23 -9.84 -6.27
CA PHE A 302 18.71 -8.46 -6.29
C PHE A 302 20.22 -8.42 -6.03
N ASP A 303 20.91 -7.50 -6.69
CA ASP A 303 22.34 -7.25 -6.47
C ASP A 303 22.58 -6.73 -5.05
N GLU A 304 21.73 -5.78 -4.62
CA GLU A 304 21.73 -5.14 -3.30
C GLU A 304 20.30 -5.08 -2.76
N LEU A 305 20.11 -4.71 -1.49
CA LEU A 305 18.76 -4.54 -0.95
C LEU A 305 18.10 -3.32 -1.59
N PRO A 306 17.00 -3.48 -2.34
CA PRO A 306 16.34 -2.35 -2.95
C PRO A 306 15.61 -1.53 -1.87
N LEU A 307 15.49 -0.22 -2.08
CA LEU A 307 14.79 0.64 -1.12
C LEU A 307 13.26 0.39 -1.18
N PRO A 308 12.57 0.28 -0.03
CA PRO A 308 11.12 0.29 0.01
C PRO A 308 10.52 1.53 -0.64
N GLY A 309 9.44 1.35 -1.41
CA GLY A 309 8.80 2.41 -2.19
C GLY A 309 9.43 2.64 -3.58
N SER A 310 10.60 2.08 -3.87
CA SER A 310 11.20 2.19 -5.20
C SER A 310 10.39 1.45 -6.26
N ARG A 311 10.26 2.04 -7.44
CA ARG A 311 9.58 1.45 -8.59
C ARG A 311 10.57 0.72 -9.48
N PHE A 312 10.08 -0.30 -10.20
CA PHE A 312 10.87 -1.04 -11.17
C PHE A 312 10.09 -1.36 -12.44
N LEU A 313 10.84 -1.58 -13.52
CA LEU A 313 10.37 -2.18 -14.77
C LEU A 313 11.05 -3.53 -14.98
N SER A 314 10.35 -4.48 -15.61
CA SER A 314 10.94 -5.76 -16.03
C SER A 314 11.42 -5.72 -17.48
N PHE A 315 12.49 -6.44 -17.76
CA PHE A 315 13.11 -6.58 -19.07
C PHE A 315 13.42 -8.05 -19.37
N ASN A 316 13.42 -8.40 -20.65
CA ASN A 316 13.74 -9.77 -21.09
C ASN A 316 15.25 -10.01 -21.14
N THR A 317 16.04 -8.96 -21.37
CA THR A 317 17.50 -9.07 -21.49
C THR A 317 18.22 -8.25 -20.41
N GLN A 318 19.41 -8.72 -20.03
CA GLN A 318 20.27 -8.02 -19.08
C GLN A 318 20.76 -6.67 -19.64
N GLU A 319 20.98 -6.60 -20.96
CA GLU A 319 21.45 -5.41 -21.65
C GLU A 319 20.45 -4.26 -21.56
N GLU A 320 19.17 -4.53 -21.84
CA GLU A 320 18.07 -3.55 -21.72
C GLU A 320 17.94 -3.04 -20.27
N ALA A 321 17.91 -3.96 -19.31
CA ALA A 321 17.82 -3.62 -17.89
C ALA A 321 18.99 -2.74 -17.43
N THR A 322 20.20 -3.05 -17.90
CA THR A 322 21.42 -2.30 -17.57
C THR A 322 21.40 -0.92 -18.22
N LYS A 323 20.92 -0.80 -19.46
CA LYS A 323 20.74 0.49 -20.16
C LYS A 323 19.77 1.39 -19.40
N HIS A 324 18.61 0.84 -19.01
CA HIS A 324 17.61 1.57 -18.21
C HIS A 324 18.17 1.99 -16.84
N TYR A 325 18.88 1.10 -16.16
CA TYR A 325 19.51 1.41 -14.86
C TYR A 325 20.50 2.57 -14.97
N LYS A 326 21.36 2.55 -16.00
CA LYS A 326 22.31 3.65 -16.25
C LYS A 326 21.55 4.95 -16.46
N GLN A 327 20.54 4.98 -17.34
CA GLN A 327 19.76 6.20 -17.62
C GLN A 327 19.15 6.85 -16.37
N LEU A 328 18.68 6.06 -15.41
CA LEU A 328 18.13 6.59 -14.15
C LEU A 328 19.22 7.20 -13.27
N ASN A 329 20.34 6.50 -13.09
CA ASN A 329 21.40 6.94 -12.17
C ASN A 329 22.38 7.97 -12.79
N THR A 330 22.41 8.14 -14.12
CA THR A 330 23.21 9.21 -14.74
C THR A 330 22.59 10.59 -14.50
N LYS A 331 21.25 10.67 -14.39
CA LYS A 331 20.56 11.94 -14.09
C LYS A 331 20.91 12.50 -12.71
N GLU A 332 21.29 11.65 -11.75
CA GLU A 332 21.80 12.11 -10.45
C GLU A 332 23.25 12.61 -10.52
N ARG A 333 24.04 12.20 -11.51
CA ARG A 333 25.45 12.63 -11.64
C ARG A 333 25.64 13.99 -12.32
N GLU A 334 24.63 14.49 -13.03
CA GLU A 334 24.71 15.80 -13.71
C GLU A 334 24.36 17.00 -12.82
N GLY A 335 24.03 16.77 -11.55
CA GLY A 335 23.76 17.86 -10.62
C GLY A 335 24.03 17.44 -9.18
N TYR A 336 25.29 17.41 -8.78
CA TYR A 336 25.83 17.77 -7.45
C TYR A 336 27.32 17.40 -7.48
N ASP A 337 28.14 18.37 -7.89
CA ASP A 337 29.57 18.36 -7.62
C ASP A 337 29.72 18.44 -6.09
N TYR A 338 29.99 17.32 -5.43
CA TYR A 338 30.45 17.31 -4.03
C TYR A 338 31.87 17.89 -4.02
N LYS A 339 31.97 19.22 -4.23
CA LYS A 339 33.04 19.99 -3.64
C LYS A 339 32.77 20.01 -2.15
N ASP A 340 33.34 19.01 -1.49
CA ASP A 340 34.14 19.21 -0.29
C ASP A 340 33.54 20.20 0.72
N ASP A 341 32.40 19.84 1.31
CA ASP A 341 31.84 20.56 2.46
C ASP A 341 32.51 20.07 3.77
N SER A 342 33.84 19.94 3.74
CA SER A 342 34.68 19.66 4.90
C SER A 342 35.08 20.93 5.65
N SER A 343 34.37 22.04 5.45
CA SER A 343 34.64 23.30 6.14
C SER A 343 33.37 24.04 6.56
N GLN A 344 32.69 23.56 7.61
CA GLN A 344 32.08 24.42 8.65
C GLN A 344 31.38 23.60 9.75
N ILE A 345 32.13 22.87 10.57
CA ILE A 345 31.75 22.67 11.99
C ILE A 345 33.02 22.75 12.83
N LYS A 346 33.48 23.97 13.11
CA LYS A 346 34.34 24.24 14.26
C LYS A 346 33.45 24.78 15.38
N ASN A 347 33.62 24.16 16.55
CA ASN A 347 33.16 24.56 17.88
C ASN A 347 31.75 24.11 18.30
N SER A 348 31.64 22.84 18.70
CA SER A 348 31.22 22.55 20.08
C SER A 348 31.79 21.20 20.54
N LYS A 349 32.21 21.15 21.80
CA LYS A 349 32.88 20.03 22.45
C LYS A 349 31.82 19.02 22.94
N THR A 350 30.90 18.62 22.08
CA THR A 350 29.88 17.60 22.38
C THR A 350 30.26 16.31 21.68
N VAL A 351 30.44 15.25 22.46
CA VAL A 351 30.70 13.89 21.95
C VAL A 351 29.43 13.43 21.23
N HIS A 352 29.38 13.63 19.91
CA HIS A 352 28.32 13.03 19.09
C HIS A 352 28.68 11.56 18.87
N PHE A 353 28.03 10.64 19.60
CA PHE A 353 28.07 9.23 19.24
C PHE A 353 27.33 9.04 17.93
N SER A 354 27.90 8.22 17.04
CA SER A 354 27.24 7.85 15.79
C SER A 354 26.41 6.58 15.98
N PHE A 355 25.47 6.31 15.10
CA PHE A 355 24.64 5.10 15.17
C PHE A 355 24.90 4.14 14.02
N ILE A 356 24.89 2.84 14.30
CA ILE A 356 24.74 1.77 13.31
C ILE A 356 23.36 1.16 13.54
N ILE A 357 22.49 1.14 12.54
CA ILE A 357 21.11 0.67 12.72
C ILE A 357 20.95 -0.67 12.01
N LYS A 358 20.58 -1.70 12.78
CA LYS A 358 20.31 -3.05 12.28
C LYS A 358 18.89 -3.42 12.63
N SER A 359 18.14 -3.88 11.63
CA SER A 359 16.76 -4.29 11.88
C SER A 359 16.33 -5.45 10.98
N LYS A 360 15.18 -6.05 11.32
CA LYS A 360 14.63 -7.15 10.53
C LYS A 360 14.37 -6.76 9.07
N PHE A 361 13.89 -5.54 8.81
CA PHE A 361 13.53 -5.04 7.48
C PHE A 361 14.20 -3.70 7.19
N LEU A 362 14.63 -3.47 5.94
CA LEU A 362 15.33 -2.24 5.59
C LEU A 362 14.50 -0.97 5.85
N GLY A 363 13.17 -1.03 5.64
CA GLY A 363 12.26 0.09 5.87
C GLY A 363 12.28 0.60 7.33
N SER A 364 12.36 -0.32 8.29
CA SER A 364 12.49 0.03 9.72
C SER A 364 13.79 0.78 10.01
N SER A 365 14.92 0.29 9.46
CA SER A 365 16.21 0.98 9.64
C SER A 365 16.21 2.38 9.01
N GLU A 366 15.58 2.58 7.85
CA GLU A 366 15.49 3.90 7.20
C GLU A 366 14.59 4.87 7.99
N ALA A 367 13.48 4.37 8.54
CA ALA A 367 12.60 5.17 9.39
C ALA A 367 13.31 5.64 10.68
N ILE A 368 14.08 4.75 11.33
CA ILE A 368 14.87 5.08 12.52
C ILE A 368 15.98 6.08 12.16
N LYS A 369 16.68 5.89 11.04
CA LYS A 369 17.69 6.84 10.54
C LYS A 369 17.09 8.23 10.34
N SER A 370 15.95 8.31 9.65
CA SER A 370 15.26 9.57 9.40
C SER A 370 14.82 10.26 10.69
N PHE A 371 14.52 9.50 11.74
CA PHE A 371 14.22 10.05 13.06
C PHE A 371 15.47 10.58 13.75
N ILE A 372 16.55 9.81 13.79
CA ILE A 372 17.83 10.18 14.43
C ILE A 372 18.44 11.44 13.80
N LEU A 373 18.40 11.55 12.47
CA LEU A 373 18.91 12.72 11.75
C LEU A 373 18.19 14.03 12.14
N LYS A 374 16.90 13.98 12.51
CA LYS A 374 16.15 15.16 12.96
C LYS A 374 16.68 15.75 14.27
N PHE A 375 17.39 14.97 15.07
CA PHE A 375 18.01 15.41 16.32
C PHE A 375 19.49 15.77 16.15
N GLY A 376 20.01 15.81 14.92
CA GLY A 376 21.40 16.20 14.64
C GLY A 376 22.44 15.14 14.98
N TYR A 377 22.04 13.87 15.15
CA TYR A 377 22.96 12.75 15.33
C TYR A 377 23.36 12.13 13.99
N SER A 378 24.58 11.61 13.92
CA SER A 378 25.11 10.94 12.73
C SER A 378 24.74 9.45 12.71
N VAL A 379 24.46 8.93 11.51
CA VAL A 379 24.26 7.50 11.26
C VAL A 379 25.38 7.04 10.33
N VAL A 380 26.18 6.07 10.78
CA VAL A 380 27.32 5.53 10.02
C VAL A 380 26.82 4.66 8.87
N TYR A 381 25.88 3.75 9.18
CA TYR A 381 25.34 2.80 8.23
C TYR A 381 24.01 2.22 8.75
N ILE A 382 23.16 1.77 7.82
CA ILE A 382 21.92 1.05 8.09
C ILE A 382 21.91 -0.29 7.37
N GLY A 383 21.40 -1.33 8.00
CA GLY A 383 21.30 -2.65 7.37
C GLY A 383 20.08 -3.43 7.82
N SER A 384 19.79 -4.49 7.05
CA SER A 384 18.85 -5.55 7.42
C SER A 384 19.60 -6.85 7.75
N GLY A 385 19.00 -7.72 8.57
CA GLY A 385 19.60 -8.99 8.99
C GLY A 385 20.45 -8.88 10.26
N GLU A 386 20.80 -10.01 10.87
CA GLU A 386 21.44 -10.08 12.19
C GLU A 386 22.71 -9.23 12.30
N ILE A 387 23.06 -8.85 13.53
CA ILE A 387 24.33 -8.19 13.84
C ILE A 387 25.48 -9.16 13.54
N THR A 388 26.50 -8.66 12.87
CA THR A 388 27.70 -9.41 12.47
C THR A 388 28.94 -8.93 13.22
N GLU A 389 30.02 -9.70 13.21
CA GLU A 389 31.30 -9.26 13.76
C GLU A 389 31.86 -8.01 13.06
N THR A 390 31.58 -7.86 11.77
CA THR A 390 31.91 -6.65 11.00
C THR A 390 31.18 -5.42 11.53
N ASP A 391 29.92 -5.55 11.94
CA ASP A 391 29.15 -4.45 12.54
C ASP A 391 29.77 -4.02 13.88
N ILE A 392 30.17 -4.99 14.72
CA ILE A 392 30.87 -4.74 15.99
C ILE A 392 32.22 -4.05 15.77
N LYS A 393 33.02 -4.51 14.79
CA LYS A 393 34.30 -3.89 14.45
C LYS A 393 34.11 -2.45 13.97
N ASN A 394 33.12 -2.19 13.12
CA ASN A 394 32.82 -0.85 12.62
C ASN A 394 32.31 0.06 13.74
N ALA A 395 31.46 -0.46 14.64
CA ALA A 395 31.01 0.26 15.83
C ALA A 395 32.19 0.72 16.70
N LYS A 396 33.15 -0.18 16.93
CA LYS A 396 34.38 0.13 17.67
C LYS A 396 35.23 1.20 16.99
N LEU A 397 35.48 1.05 15.69
CA LEU A 397 36.32 1.97 14.91
C LEU A 397 35.72 3.38 14.83
N LYS A 398 34.40 3.49 14.79
CA LYS A 398 33.67 4.76 14.64
C LYS A 398 33.08 5.29 15.95
N ASN A 399 33.35 4.63 17.08
CA ASN A 399 32.74 4.93 18.38
C ASN A 399 31.21 5.09 18.27
N ALA A 400 30.57 4.12 17.60
CA ALA A 400 29.16 4.13 17.29
C ALA A 400 28.37 3.16 18.17
N ILE A 401 27.14 3.53 18.51
CA ILE A 401 26.17 2.67 19.19
C ILE A 401 25.44 1.85 18.13
N ILE A 402 25.32 0.54 18.33
CA ILE A 402 24.48 -0.30 17.48
C ILE A 402 23.05 -0.20 18.02
N LEU A 403 22.07 0.06 17.16
CA LEU A 403 20.66 -0.02 17.49
C LEU A 403 20.09 -1.24 16.80
N ASN A 404 19.69 -2.23 17.61
CA ASN A 404 19.10 -3.47 17.12
C ASN A 404 17.58 -3.46 17.24
N PHE A 405 16.87 -3.49 16.11
CA PHE A 405 15.41 -3.44 16.09
C PHE A 405 14.80 -4.75 15.56
N GLU A 406 14.06 -5.45 16.44
CA GLU A 406 13.34 -6.69 16.13
C GLU A 406 14.21 -7.85 15.62
N GLN A 407 15.47 -7.93 16.06
CA GLN A 407 16.33 -9.06 15.75
C GLN A 407 16.92 -9.65 17.03
N PRO A 408 17.06 -10.98 17.10
CA PRO A 408 17.82 -11.58 18.18
C PRO A 408 19.29 -11.18 18.04
N VAL A 409 19.94 -10.87 19.15
CA VAL A 409 21.40 -10.80 19.20
C VAL A 409 21.94 -12.23 19.17
N PRO A 410 22.79 -12.60 18.20
CA PRO A 410 23.32 -13.96 18.14
C PRO A 410 24.19 -14.27 19.36
N LYS A 411 23.92 -15.39 20.06
CA LYS A 411 24.64 -15.81 21.29
C LYS A 411 26.17 -15.84 21.18
N LYS A 412 26.70 -16.08 19.98
CA LYS A 412 28.15 -16.08 19.73
C LYS A 412 28.78 -14.69 19.88
N LEU A 413 27.99 -13.63 19.71
CA LEU A 413 28.45 -12.25 19.80
C LEU A 413 28.43 -11.71 21.24
N ASP A 414 27.62 -12.28 22.14
CA ASP A 414 27.54 -11.85 23.56
C ASP A 414 28.92 -11.84 24.23
N LEU A 415 29.75 -12.86 24.00
CA LEU A 415 31.13 -12.95 24.51
C LEU A 415 32.06 -11.84 23.96
N ASN A 416 31.84 -11.41 22.72
CA ASN A 416 32.61 -10.35 22.09
C ASN A 416 32.13 -8.94 22.50
N ILE A 417 30.85 -8.79 22.89
CA ILE A 417 30.28 -7.50 23.30
C ILE A 417 30.80 -7.07 24.68
N GLU A 418 30.80 -7.98 25.66
CA GLU A 418 31.33 -7.72 27.01
C GLU A 418 32.82 -7.31 26.98
N SER A 419 33.61 -7.96 26.12
CA SER A 419 35.04 -7.66 25.98
C SER A 419 35.34 -6.36 25.23
N SER A 420 34.40 -5.85 24.43
CA SER A 420 34.64 -4.73 23.52
C SER A 420 34.08 -3.38 23.97
N LYS A 421 33.33 -3.32 25.09
CA LYS A 421 32.68 -2.10 25.64
C LYS A 421 31.78 -1.38 24.63
N ILE A 422 31.08 -2.13 23.78
CA ILE A 422 30.15 -1.60 22.78
C ILE A 422 28.73 -1.68 23.31
N THR A 423 27.93 -0.64 23.08
CA THR A 423 26.49 -0.62 23.37
C THR A 423 25.70 -1.10 22.15
N ILE A 424 24.83 -2.10 22.35
CA ILE A 424 23.91 -2.66 21.34
C ILE A 424 22.47 -2.50 21.82
#